data_AF-A0A3M6UJ40-F1
#
_entry.id   AF-A0A3M6UJ40-F1
#
_cell.length_a   1.000
_cell.length_b   1.000
_cell.length_c   1.000
_cell.angle_alpha   90.00
_cell.angle_beta   90.00
_cell.angle_gamma   90.00
#
_symmetry.space_group_name_H-M   'P 1'
#
loop_
_entity.id
_entity.type
_entity.pdbx_description
1 polymer ?
#
loop_
_entity_poly.entity_id
_entity_poly.type
_entity_poly.pdbx_seq_one_letter_code
_entity_poly.pdbx_strand_id
1 'polypeptide(L)'
;DDSNILLIHVFVLISIKVMQDVAQKFKERLEHIASNLPSHLPGVEKTSQRVVLKEEVATENVKKPRKTRRAKDLSSEDGFEFPKLAYLTVEEFDQIPKYIKGRTSYDQVNNAIDEIHKVITAKYKILRLPRSAMGEPVMKKYKAFKEAEIPDIEGEYFFIDDDLKTYSQMKMDSTGRAILTMLRHCGRLREVRGKKLLRYVLKL
;
A
#
# COMPACT_ATOMS: atom_id res chain seq x y z
N ASP A 1 -25.12 -36.86 -16.74
CA ASP A 1 -24.90 -36.52 -15.30
C ASP A 1 -25.38 -35.09 -15.06
N ASP A 2 -26.62 -34.85 -15.48
CA ASP A 2 -27.08 -33.51 -15.88
C ASP A 2 -27.61 -32.72 -14.69
N SER A 3 -28.03 -33.43 -13.64
CA SER A 3 -28.42 -32.86 -12.35
C SER A 3 -27.29 -32.05 -11.70
N ASN A 4 -26.04 -32.50 -11.82
CA ASN A 4 -24.87 -31.78 -11.29
C ASN A 4 -24.60 -30.50 -12.09
N ILE A 5 -24.75 -30.54 -13.42
CA ILE A 5 -24.60 -29.37 -14.29
C ILE A 5 -25.68 -28.32 -13.99
N LEU A 6 -26.94 -28.76 -13.81
CA LEU A 6 -28.04 -27.88 -13.43
C LEU A 6 -27.80 -27.19 -12.09
N LEU A 7 -27.31 -27.94 -11.10
CA LEU A 7 -27.05 -27.42 -9.74
C LEU A 7 -25.93 -26.36 -9.74
N ILE A 8 -24.86 -26.59 -10.50
CA ILE A 8 -23.77 -25.61 -10.69
C ILE A 8 -24.32 -24.35 -11.36
N HIS A 9 -25.12 -24.49 -12.42
CA HIS A 9 -25.69 -23.34 -13.14
C HIS A 9 -26.62 -22.50 -12.24
N VAL A 10 -27.45 -23.13 -11.41
CA VAL A 10 -28.29 -22.44 -10.41
C VAL A 10 -27.43 -21.70 -9.39
N PHE A 11 -26.37 -22.32 -8.86
CA PHE A 11 -25.48 -21.68 -7.89
C PHE A 11 -24.74 -20.47 -8.48
N VAL A 12 -24.27 -20.56 -9.72
CA VAL A 12 -23.64 -19.45 -10.45
C VAL A 12 -24.62 -18.29 -10.66
N LEU A 13 -25.87 -18.56 -11.07
CA LEU A 13 -26.90 -17.52 -11.23
C LEU A 13 -27.22 -16.81 -9.91
N ILE A 14 -27.31 -17.55 -8.79
CA ILE A 14 -27.50 -16.96 -7.45
C ILE A 14 -26.32 -16.06 -7.08
N SER A 15 -25.10 -16.53 -7.33
CA SER A 15 -23.87 -15.78 -7.03
C SER A 15 -23.77 -14.49 -7.84
N ILE A 16 -24.09 -14.53 -9.13
CA ILE A 16 -24.16 -13.35 -10.01
C ILE A 16 -25.21 -12.36 -9.49
N LYS A 17 -26.40 -12.83 -9.13
CA LYS A 17 -27.47 -11.95 -8.62
C LYS A 17 -27.08 -11.27 -7.31
N VAL A 18 -26.45 -12.00 -6.37
CA VAL A 18 -25.93 -11.43 -5.12
C VAL A 18 -24.86 -10.37 -5.38
N MET A 19 -23.91 -10.63 -6.30
CA MET A 19 -22.88 -9.65 -6.67
C MET A 19 -23.48 -8.39 -7.32
N GLN A 20 -24.49 -8.54 -8.17
CA GLN A 20 -25.20 -7.42 -8.79
C GLN A 20 -25.90 -6.53 -7.74
N ASP A 21 -26.59 -7.15 -6.77
CA ASP A 21 -27.30 -6.42 -5.70
C ASP A 21 -26.32 -5.71 -4.75
N VAL A 22 -25.15 -6.29 -4.51
CA VAL A 22 -24.06 -5.63 -3.76
C VAL A 22 -23.49 -4.44 -4.54
N ALA A 23 -23.19 -4.60 -5.83
CA ALA A 23 -22.68 -3.52 -6.67
C ALA A 23 -23.66 -2.34 -6.78
N GLN A 24 -24.96 -2.63 -6.90
CA GLN A 24 -26.01 -1.62 -6.93
C GLN A 24 -26.08 -0.82 -5.62
N LYS A 25 -26.01 -1.48 -4.45
CA LYS A 25 -25.94 -0.80 -3.15
C LYS A 25 -24.69 0.07 -2.99
N PHE A 26 -23.55 -0.35 -3.54
CA PHE A 26 -22.35 0.50 -3.55
C PHE A 26 -22.54 1.74 -4.41
N LYS A 27 -23.13 1.61 -5.60
CA LYS A 27 -23.44 2.74 -6.49
C LYS A 27 -24.36 3.76 -5.79
N GLU A 28 -25.46 3.32 -5.19
CA GLU A 28 -26.40 4.17 -4.46
C GLU A 28 -25.72 4.93 -3.30
N ARG A 29 -24.82 4.26 -2.57
CA ARG A 29 -24.02 4.91 -1.51
C ARG A 29 -23.05 5.96 -2.08
N LEU A 30 -22.43 5.71 -3.23
CA LEU A 30 -21.54 6.70 -3.87
C LEU A 30 -22.32 7.92 -4.37
N GLU A 31 -23.51 7.74 -4.96
CA GLU A 31 -24.39 8.83 -5.38
C GLU A 31 -24.88 9.65 -4.18
N HIS A 32 -25.26 8.99 -3.08
CA HIS A 32 -25.60 9.65 -1.82
C HIS A 32 -24.41 10.43 -1.23
N ILE A 33 -23.20 9.86 -1.22
CA ILE A 33 -22.01 10.55 -0.71
C ILE A 33 -21.72 11.77 -1.60
N ALA A 34 -21.65 11.61 -2.91
CA ALA A 34 -21.35 12.68 -3.86
C ALA A 34 -22.33 13.87 -3.76
N SER A 35 -23.62 13.59 -3.52
CA SER A 35 -24.65 14.63 -3.33
C SER A 35 -24.62 15.31 -1.96
N ASN A 36 -23.98 14.70 -0.95
CA ASN A 36 -23.93 15.20 0.43
C ASN A 36 -22.50 15.58 0.90
N LEU A 37 -21.55 15.78 -0.02
CA LEU A 37 -20.18 16.23 0.32
C LEU A 37 -20.20 17.63 0.96
N PRO A 38 -19.69 17.80 2.20
CA PRO A 38 -19.58 19.12 2.82
C PRO A 38 -18.67 20.06 2.04
N SER A 39 -19.00 21.35 2.06
CA SER A 39 -18.40 22.42 1.23
C SER A 39 -16.93 22.75 1.52
N HIS A 40 -16.32 22.11 2.51
CA HIS A 40 -15.03 22.45 3.10
C HIS A 40 -14.11 21.23 3.23
N LEU A 41 -14.27 20.26 2.33
CA LEU A 41 -13.33 19.15 2.13
C LEU A 41 -12.13 19.61 1.28
N PRO A 42 -10.89 19.34 1.71
CA PRO A 42 -9.71 19.61 0.88
C PRO A 42 -9.77 18.79 -0.42
N GLY A 43 -9.68 19.47 -1.57
CA GLY A 43 -9.73 18.86 -2.90
C GLY A 43 -11.07 18.96 -3.65
N VAL A 44 -12.12 19.54 -3.06
CA VAL A 44 -13.41 19.75 -3.75
C VAL A 44 -13.52 21.17 -4.31
N GLU A 45 -12.83 21.45 -5.41
CA GLU A 45 -13.09 22.66 -6.20
C GLU A 45 -14.39 22.51 -7.00
N LYS A 46 -15.44 23.26 -6.61
CA LYS A 46 -16.69 23.31 -7.37
C LYS A 46 -16.53 24.23 -8.58
N THR A 47 -16.47 23.66 -9.78
CA THR A 47 -16.81 24.38 -11.02
C THR A 47 -17.95 23.68 -11.73
N SER A 48 -19.12 24.31 -11.69
CA SER A 48 -20.24 24.02 -12.59
C SER A 48 -20.48 25.22 -13.49
N GLN A 49 -20.67 24.94 -14.77
CA GLN A 49 -21.19 25.80 -15.86
C GLN A 49 -20.25 26.77 -16.61
N ARG A 50 -20.14 26.44 -17.91
CA ARG A 50 -20.12 27.32 -19.10
C ARG A 50 -18.91 28.22 -19.42
N VAL A 51 -18.18 27.78 -20.45
CA VAL A 51 -17.90 28.51 -21.71
C VAL A 51 -17.66 30.03 -21.62
N VAL A 52 -16.41 30.45 -21.83
CA VAL A 52 -16.00 31.35 -22.93
C VAL A 52 -14.52 31.08 -23.25
N LEU A 53 -14.19 30.90 -24.54
CA LEU A 53 -12.82 30.95 -25.06
C LEU A 53 -12.40 32.42 -25.22
N LYS A 54 -11.21 32.80 -24.75
CA LYS A 54 -10.50 33.95 -25.33
C LYS A 54 -8.98 33.83 -25.19
N GLU A 55 -8.30 33.87 -26.33
CA GLU A 55 -6.86 34.01 -26.46
C GLU A 55 -6.41 35.49 -26.40
N GLU A 56 -5.08 35.67 -26.48
CA GLU A 56 -4.32 36.90 -26.77
C GLU A 56 -4.11 37.90 -25.61
N VAL A 57 -2.94 38.55 -25.45
CA VAL A 57 -1.57 38.42 -26.02
C VAL A 57 -0.57 39.13 -25.06
N ALA A 58 0.74 38.82 -25.18
CA ALA A 58 2.00 39.46 -24.69
C ALA A 58 1.99 40.82 -23.89
N THR A 59 3.01 41.22 -23.10
CA THR A 59 4.47 41.23 -23.36
C THR A 59 5.38 41.29 -22.10
N GLU A 60 6.61 40.76 -22.26
CA GLU A 60 7.94 41.14 -21.69
C GLU A 60 8.05 42.22 -20.57
N ASN A 61 8.95 42.13 -19.57
CA ASN A 61 10.41 42.18 -19.82
C ASN A 61 11.36 41.71 -18.67
N VAL A 62 12.58 41.39 -19.10
CA VAL A 62 13.77 40.77 -18.50
C VAL A 62 14.34 41.37 -17.19
N LYS A 63 14.86 40.50 -16.28
CA LYS A 63 16.25 40.56 -15.69
C LYS A 63 16.63 39.32 -14.82
N LYS A 64 17.68 38.59 -15.23
CA LYS A 64 18.52 37.67 -14.41
C LYS A 64 19.79 38.44 -14.00
N PRO A 65 20.51 38.16 -12.88
CA PRO A 65 20.96 36.83 -12.39
C PRO A 65 20.66 36.64 -10.86
N ARG A 66 21.28 35.77 -10.04
CA ARG A 66 22.44 34.86 -10.16
C ARG A 66 22.24 33.59 -9.28
N LYS A 67 23.01 32.53 -9.59
CA LYS A 67 23.06 31.20 -8.94
C LYS A 67 23.00 31.19 -7.38
N THR A 68 22.03 30.48 -6.80
CA THR A 68 22.31 29.32 -5.92
C THR A 68 21.28 28.22 -6.21
N ARG A 69 21.74 27.02 -6.61
CA ARG A 69 20.89 25.82 -6.63
C ARG A 69 20.71 25.36 -5.19
N ARG A 70 19.76 25.95 -4.46
CA ARG A 70 19.20 25.26 -3.28
C ARG A 70 18.67 23.92 -3.77
N ALA A 71 19.03 22.84 -3.09
CA ALA A 71 18.39 21.55 -3.32
C ALA A 71 16.89 21.78 -3.13
N LYS A 72 16.09 21.51 -4.17
CA LYS A 72 14.65 21.52 -4.02
C LYS A 72 14.34 20.29 -3.17
N ASP A 73 13.97 20.50 -1.92
CA ASP A 73 13.52 19.43 -1.04
C ASP A 73 12.45 18.63 -1.79
N LEU A 74 12.73 17.34 -2.00
CA LEU A 74 11.80 16.41 -2.63
C LEU A 74 10.76 15.94 -1.61
N SER A 75 10.18 16.89 -0.89
CA SER A 75 8.91 16.76 -0.17
C SER A 75 7.76 17.05 -1.13
N SER A 76 7.78 16.45 -2.32
CA SER A 76 6.55 16.18 -3.05
C SER A 76 5.86 15.06 -2.30
N GLU A 77 4.97 15.43 -1.39
CA GLU A 77 3.86 14.60 -0.96
C GLU A 77 2.94 14.43 -2.17
N ASP A 78 3.38 13.63 -3.15
CA ASP A 78 2.44 12.92 -4.02
C ASP A 78 1.52 12.16 -3.07
N GLY A 79 0.22 12.45 -3.12
CA GLY A 79 -0.83 11.89 -2.26
C GLY A 79 -1.11 10.40 -2.49
N PHE A 80 -0.04 9.62 -2.66
CA PHE A 80 -0.06 8.20 -2.87
C PHE A 80 0.09 7.48 -1.53
N GLU A 81 -1.01 6.92 -1.06
CA GLU A 81 -1.01 6.04 0.11
C GLU A 81 -0.42 4.68 -0.26
N PHE A 82 0.58 4.24 0.50
CA PHE A 82 1.10 2.87 0.41
C PHE A 82 0.23 1.94 1.26
N PRO A 83 0.11 0.66 0.88
CA PRO A 83 -0.76 -0.24 1.61
C PRO A 83 -0.24 -0.49 3.02
N LYS A 84 -1.15 -0.35 3.99
CA LYS A 84 -0.94 -0.64 5.40
C LYS A 84 -1.73 -1.88 5.78
N LEU A 85 -1.09 -2.79 6.51
CA LEU A 85 -1.77 -3.96 7.07
C LEU A 85 -2.80 -3.52 8.11
N ALA A 86 -3.99 -4.13 8.10
CA ALA A 86 -4.95 -3.93 9.18
C ALA A 86 -4.33 -4.37 10.52
N TYR A 87 -4.47 -3.55 11.56
CA TYR A 87 -4.11 -3.92 12.93
C TYR A 87 -4.82 -5.22 13.34
N LEU A 88 -4.24 -5.94 14.29
CA LEU A 88 -4.95 -7.02 14.99
C LEU A 88 -5.92 -6.38 15.98
N THR A 89 -7.11 -6.98 16.12
CA THR A 89 -7.98 -6.74 17.27
C THR A 89 -7.51 -7.52 18.50
N VAL A 90 -8.04 -7.21 19.68
CA VAL A 90 -7.71 -7.93 20.92
C VAL A 90 -8.15 -9.38 20.82
N GLU A 91 -9.30 -9.63 20.21
CA GLU A 91 -9.86 -10.97 19.98
C GLU A 91 -8.98 -11.79 19.03
N GLU A 92 -8.56 -11.22 17.90
CA GLU A 92 -7.62 -11.88 16.98
C GLU A 92 -6.30 -12.22 17.67
N PHE A 93 -5.77 -11.31 18.49
CA PHE A 93 -4.55 -11.54 19.26
C PHE A 93 -4.74 -12.62 20.32
N ASP A 94 -5.89 -12.67 20.99
CA ASP A 94 -6.16 -13.67 22.03
C ASP A 94 -6.29 -15.09 21.48
N GLN A 95 -6.86 -15.26 20.28
CA GLN A 95 -6.91 -16.56 19.57
C GLN A 95 -5.53 -17.10 19.18
N ILE A 96 -4.48 -16.27 19.09
CA ILE A 96 -3.12 -16.76 18.78
C ILE A 96 -2.66 -17.74 19.88
N PRO A 97 -2.19 -18.96 19.53
CA PRO A 97 -1.66 -19.90 20.51
C PRO A 97 -0.52 -19.33 21.37
N LYS A 98 -0.55 -19.58 22.68
CA LYS A 98 0.43 -19.06 23.65
C LYS A 98 1.90 -19.35 23.27
N TYR A 99 2.18 -20.49 22.66
CA TYR A 99 3.54 -20.85 22.24
C TYR A 99 4.07 -19.99 21.06
N ILE A 100 3.18 -19.36 20.28
CA ILE A 100 3.55 -18.39 19.24
C ILE A 100 3.71 -17.00 19.85
N LYS A 101 2.76 -16.57 20.71
CA LYS A 101 2.83 -15.27 21.40
C LYS A 101 4.09 -15.11 22.26
N GLY A 102 4.46 -16.17 22.99
CA GLY A 102 5.56 -16.14 23.96
C GLY A 102 5.29 -15.10 25.05
N ARG A 103 6.11 -14.04 25.09
CA ARG A 103 5.95 -12.88 25.98
C ARG A 103 5.58 -11.58 25.25
N THR A 104 5.29 -11.67 23.96
CA THR A 104 5.02 -10.50 23.11
C THR A 104 3.65 -9.91 23.48
N SER A 105 3.54 -8.59 23.63
CA SER A 105 2.27 -7.91 23.90
C SER A 105 1.50 -7.59 22.63
N TYR A 106 0.19 -7.34 22.76
CA TYR A 106 -0.68 -6.84 21.70
C TYR A 106 -0.09 -5.58 21.02
N ASP A 107 0.33 -4.60 21.82
CA ASP A 107 0.90 -3.35 21.33
C ASP A 107 2.19 -3.57 20.53
N GLN A 108 3.02 -4.53 20.94
CA GLN A 108 4.24 -4.86 20.18
C GLN A 108 3.93 -5.41 18.78
N VAL A 109 2.83 -6.14 18.60
CA VAL A 109 2.41 -6.63 17.27
C VAL A 109 1.87 -5.48 16.41
N ASN A 110 1.02 -4.62 16.96
CA ASN A 110 0.47 -3.49 16.21
C ASN A 110 1.52 -2.40 15.92
N ASN A 111 2.45 -2.13 16.83
CA ASN A 111 3.62 -1.29 16.55
C ASN A 111 4.50 -1.86 15.42
N ALA A 112 4.65 -3.19 15.35
CA ALA A 112 5.38 -3.82 14.24
C ALA A 112 4.65 -3.71 12.90
N ILE A 113 3.31 -3.63 12.88
CA ILE A 113 2.54 -3.31 11.66
C ILE A 113 2.88 -1.90 11.15
N ASP A 114 3.02 -0.92 12.05
CA ASP A 114 3.46 0.43 11.67
C ASP A 114 4.91 0.47 11.18
N GLU A 115 5.81 -0.28 11.80
CA GLU A 115 7.19 -0.46 11.33
C GLU A 115 7.25 -1.11 9.93
N ILE A 116 6.43 -2.14 9.67
CA ILE A 116 6.29 -2.75 8.33
C ILE A 116 5.75 -1.74 7.32
N HIS A 117 4.77 -0.91 7.69
CA HIS A 117 4.24 0.13 6.82
C HIS A 117 5.29 1.20 6.45
N LYS A 118 6.16 1.58 7.40
CA LYS A 118 7.33 2.46 7.12
C LYS A 118 8.29 1.81 6.12
N VAL A 119 8.59 0.53 6.27
CA VAL A 119 9.47 -0.23 5.36
C VAL A 119 8.89 -0.27 3.94
N ILE A 120 7.61 -0.62 3.80
CA ILE A 120 6.92 -0.65 2.51
C ILE A 120 6.89 0.74 1.87
N THR A 121 6.54 1.77 2.64
CA THR A 121 6.57 3.16 2.18
C THR A 121 7.95 3.57 1.66
N ALA A 122 9.01 3.31 2.42
CA ALA A 122 10.38 3.68 2.02
C ALA A 122 10.85 2.93 0.77
N LYS A 123 10.61 1.62 0.71
CA LYS A 123 10.98 0.76 -0.43
C LYS A 123 10.26 1.16 -1.71
N TYR A 124 8.94 1.29 -1.65
CA TYR A 124 8.13 1.56 -2.84
C TYR A 124 8.15 3.04 -3.26
N LYS A 125 8.50 3.98 -2.37
CA LYS A 125 8.92 5.34 -2.78
C LYS A 125 10.18 5.28 -3.66
N ILE A 126 11.23 4.55 -3.25
CA ILE A 126 12.47 4.41 -4.04
C ILE A 126 12.22 3.73 -5.39
N LEU A 127 11.40 2.66 -5.43
CA LEU A 127 11.07 1.95 -6.67
C LEU A 127 10.33 2.80 -7.71
N ARG A 128 9.69 3.91 -7.29
CA ARG A 128 8.94 4.83 -8.16
C ARG A 128 9.70 6.06 -8.58
N LEU A 129 10.83 6.38 -7.95
CA LEU A 129 11.64 7.52 -8.35
C LEU A 129 12.06 7.37 -9.83
N PRO A 130 12.05 8.45 -10.63
CA PRO A 130 12.62 8.40 -11.96
C PRO A 130 14.14 8.17 -11.85
N ARG A 131 14.71 7.34 -12.73
CA ARG A 131 16.15 6.97 -12.67
C ARG A 131 17.09 8.18 -12.73
N SER A 132 16.65 9.29 -13.32
CA SER A 132 17.37 10.58 -13.36
C SER A 132 17.46 11.32 -12.02
N ALA A 133 16.58 11.00 -11.05
CA ALA A 133 16.60 11.56 -9.70
C ALA A 133 17.35 10.69 -8.67
N MET A 134 17.83 9.50 -9.07
CA MET A 134 18.56 8.59 -8.18
C MET A 134 20.06 8.88 -8.18
N GLY A 135 20.60 9.34 -7.05
CA GLY A 135 22.05 9.27 -6.79
C GLY A 135 22.52 7.83 -6.52
N GLU A 136 23.84 7.59 -6.56
CA GLU A 136 24.43 6.24 -6.44
C GLU A 136 23.93 5.41 -5.22
N PRO A 137 23.78 5.97 -4.00
CA PRO A 137 23.25 5.20 -2.87
C PRO A 137 21.80 4.73 -3.06
N VAL A 138 20.98 5.55 -3.74
CA VAL A 138 19.58 5.23 -4.06
C VAL A 138 19.52 4.22 -5.21
N MET A 139 20.37 4.40 -6.23
CA MET A 139 20.50 3.46 -7.35
C MET A 139 20.93 2.06 -6.88
N LYS A 140 21.86 1.96 -5.92
CA LYS A 140 22.23 0.67 -5.30
C LYS A 140 21.05 -0.01 -4.59
N LYS A 141 20.26 0.75 -3.83
CA LYS A 141 19.04 0.25 -3.17
C LYS A 141 17.98 -0.20 -4.18
N TYR A 142 17.72 0.61 -5.22
CA TYR A 142 16.81 0.27 -6.31
C TYR A 142 17.19 -1.05 -7.00
N LYS A 143 18.49 -1.23 -7.33
CA LYS A 143 19.01 -2.48 -7.92
C LYS A 143 18.75 -3.68 -7.00
N ALA A 144 19.06 -3.56 -5.70
CA ALA A 144 18.83 -4.64 -4.74
C ALA A 144 17.34 -5.01 -4.59
N PHE A 145 16.44 -4.01 -4.58
CA PHE A 145 14.99 -4.26 -4.56
C PHE A 145 14.51 -4.99 -5.81
N LYS A 146 15.03 -4.64 -7.00
CA LYS A 146 14.72 -5.32 -8.26
C LYS A 146 15.32 -6.72 -8.37
N GLU A 147 16.52 -6.93 -7.85
CA GLU A 147 17.12 -8.27 -7.75
C GLU A 147 16.31 -9.19 -6.80
N ALA A 148 15.72 -8.60 -5.76
CA ALA A 148 14.82 -9.28 -4.85
C ALA A 148 13.45 -9.62 -5.48
N GLU A 149 13.05 -9.14 -6.65
CA GLU A 149 11.79 -9.56 -7.31
C GLU A 149 11.89 -10.99 -7.89
N ILE A 150 10.75 -11.69 -7.91
CA ILE A 150 10.52 -12.99 -8.55
C ILE A 150 9.11 -13.01 -9.18
N PRO A 151 8.83 -13.85 -10.20
CA PRO A 151 7.52 -13.90 -10.85
C PRO A 151 6.35 -14.19 -9.90
N ASP A 152 6.54 -15.09 -8.92
CA ASP A 152 5.53 -15.55 -7.95
C ASP A 152 4.94 -14.46 -7.02
N ILE A 153 5.43 -13.22 -7.12
CA ILE A 153 5.02 -12.05 -6.33
C ILE A 153 4.91 -10.78 -7.19
N GLU A 154 4.86 -10.90 -8.51
CA GLU A 154 4.81 -9.76 -9.41
C GLU A 154 3.54 -8.91 -9.15
N GLY A 155 3.73 -7.60 -9.00
CA GLY A 155 2.66 -6.67 -8.62
C GLY A 155 2.32 -6.62 -7.12
N GLU A 156 2.80 -7.55 -6.30
CA GLU A 156 2.53 -7.58 -4.86
C GLU A 156 3.51 -6.73 -4.03
N TYR A 157 3.04 -6.30 -2.86
CA TYR A 157 3.84 -5.55 -1.89
C TYR A 157 4.58 -6.51 -0.95
N PHE A 158 5.91 -6.45 -0.91
CA PHE A 158 6.73 -7.32 -0.08
C PHE A 158 7.95 -6.65 0.53
N PHE A 159 8.46 -7.22 1.62
CA PHE A 159 9.74 -6.86 2.23
C PHE A 159 10.60 -8.10 2.53
N ILE A 160 11.89 -7.89 2.77
CA ILE A 160 12.86 -8.91 3.22
C ILE A 160 13.50 -8.48 4.55
N ASP A 161 14.23 -9.39 5.21
CA ASP A 161 14.96 -9.13 6.47
C ASP A 161 15.81 -7.85 6.43
N ASP A 162 16.50 -7.59 5.31
CA ASP A 162 17.38 -6.43 5.16
C ASP A 162 16.61 -5.11 4.95
N ASP A 163 15.38 -5.18 4.42
CA ASP A 163 14.48 -4.02 4.34
C ASP A 163 14.07 -3.59 5.76
N LEU A 164 13.68 -4.55 6.61
CA LEU A 164 13.35 -4.30 8.03
C LEU A 164 14.52 -3.69 8.80
N LYS A 165 15.74 -4.23 8.64
CA LYS A 165 16.96 -3.69 9.27
C LYS A 165 17.32 -2.28 8.82
N THR A 166 16.92 -1.89 7.61
CA THR A 166 17.30 -0.60 7.00
C THR A 166 16.28 0.51 7.23
N TYR A 167 14.99 0.17 7.30
CA TYR A 167 13.90 1.16 7.31
C TYR A 167 12.97 1.09 8.53
N SER A 168 13.28 0.26 9.52
CA SER A 168 12.49 0.14 10.75
C SER A 168 13.36 0.05 12.00
N GLN A 169 12.74 0.24 13.16
CA GLN A 169 13.33 -0.04 14.47
C GLN A 169 13.09 -1.49 14.93
N MET A 170 12.30 -2.27 14.18
CA MET A 170 12.00 -3.67 14.48
C MET A 170 13.23 -4.55 14.22
N LYS A 171 13.65 -5.30 15.25
CA LYS A 171 14.77 -6.25 15.16
C LYS A 171 14.31 -7.61 14.68
N MET A 172 15.13 -8.29 13.87
CA MET A 172 14.89 -9.67 13.40
C MET A 172 15.43 -10.74 14.37
N ASP A 173 15.20 -10.51 15.67
CA ASP A 173 15.50 -11.44 16.77
C ASP A 173 14.37 -12.46 16.98
N SER A 174 14.39 -13.19 18.10
CA SER A 174 13.34 -14.15 18.44
C SER A 174 11.94 -13.51 18.55
N THR A 175 11.85 -12.31 19.11
CA THR A 175 10.59 -11.56 19.24
C THR A 175 10.11 -11.07 17.87
N GLY A 176 10.99 -10.50 17.05
CA GLY A 176 10.63 -10.10 15.69
C GLY A 176 10.13 -11.25 14.81
N ARG A 177 10.78 -12.42 14.91
CA ARG A 177 10.36 -13.64 14.21
C ARG A 177 9.03 -14.19 14.74
N ALA A 178 8.80 -14.14 16.06
CA ALA A 178 7.51 -14.48 16.65
C ALA A 178 6.40 -13.55 16.13
N ILE A 179 6.64 -12.23 16.08
CA ILE A 179 5.72 -11.24 15.50
C ILE A 179 5.37 -11.56 14.05
N LEU A 180 6.36 -11.82 13.18
CA LEU A 180 6.08 -12.18 11.79
C LEU A 180 5.30 -13.49 11.67
N THR A 181 5.50 -14.44 12.61
CA THR A 181 4.73 -15.68 12.69
C THR A 181 3.28 -15.42 13.14
N MET A 182 3.06 -14.49 14.07
CA MET A 182 1.73 -14.04 14.48
C MET A 182 0.98 -13.33 13.34
N LEU A 183 1.65 -12.40 12.64
CA LEU A 183 1.06 -11.71 11.48
C LEU A 183 0.71 -12.70 10.35
N ARG A 184 1.51 -13.75 10.15
CA ARG A 184 1.20 -14.85 9.24
C ARG A 184 -0.03 -15.66 9.70
N HIS A 185 -0.12 -15.96 11.00
CA HIS A 185 -1.25 -16.70 11.59
C HIS A 185 -2.56 -15.91 11.47
N CYS A 186 -2.55 -14.61 11.76
CA CYS A 186 -3.68 -13.69 11.59
C CYS A 186 -3.90 -13.25 10.12
N GLY A 187 -3.32 -13.96 9.15
CA GLY A 187 -3.57 -13.76 7.72
C GLY A 187 -3.10 -12.42 7.14
N ARG A 188 -2.27 -11.64 7.84
CA ARG A 188 -1.77 -10.32 7.38
C ARG A 188 -0.61 -10.42 6.39
N LEU A 189 0.13 -11.54 6.39
CA LEU A 189 1.23 -11.76 5.43
C LEU A 189 1.40 -13.23 5.03
N ARG A 190 2.14 -13.47 3.94
CA ARG A 190 2.61 -14.78 3.49
C ARG A 190 4.14 -14.79 3.31
N GLU A 191 4.75 -15.94 3.57
CA GLU A 191 6.18 -16.18 3.30
C GLU A 191 6.37 -16.79 1.90
N VAL A 192 7.27 -16.23 1.10
CA VAL A 192 7.69 -16.80 -0.19
C VAL A 192 9.21 -16.97 -0.19
N ARG A 193 9.68 -18.19 -0.47
CA ARG A 193 11.10 -18.55 -0.54
C ARG A 193 11.51 -18.75 -2.00
N GLY A 194 12.56 -18.06 -2.43
CA GLY A 194 13.08 -18.18 -3.81
C GLY A 194 14.46 -17.53 -3.94
N LYS A 195 15.33 -18.09 -4.79
CA LYS A 195 16.73 -17.62 -4.96
C LYS A 195 17.52 -17.51 -3.62
N LYS A 196 17.33 -18.46 -2.69
CA LYS A 196 17.86 -18.45 -1.30
C LYS A 196 17.43 -17.25 -0.42
N LEU A 197 16.45 -16.46 -0.86
CA LEU A 197 15.92 -15.30 -0.15
C LEU A 197 14.48 -15.55 0.33
N LEU A 198 14.18 -15.19 1.58
CA LEU A 198 12.83 -15.19 2.16
C LEU A 198 12.20 -13.82 1.96
N ARG A 199 10.91 -13.80 1.60
CA ARG A 199 10.13 -12.60 1.35
C ARG A 199 8.83 -12.67 2.13
N TYR A 200 8.49 -11.57 2.78
CA TYR A 200 7.22 -11.38 3.47
C TYR A 200 6.33 -10.53 2.58
N VAL A 201 5.34 -11.16 1.95
CA VAL A 201 4.39 -10.52 1.06
C VAL A 201 3.15 -10.15 1.85
N LEU A 202 2.71 -8.90 1.76
CA LEU A 202 1.54 -8.40 2.45
C LEU A 202 0.27 -9.03 1.86
N LYS A 203 -0.68 -9.38 2.72
CA LYS A 203 -2.05 -9.68 2.33
C LYS A 203 -2.88 -8.44 2.60
N LEU A 204 -3.54 -7.94 1.55
CA LEU A 204 -4.31 -6.70 1.52
C LEU A 204 -5.78 -7.01 1.25
#